data_AF-A0AAJ1BIM4-F1
#
_entry.id   AF-A0AAJ1BIM4-F1
#
_cell.length_a   1.000
_cell.length_b   1.000
_cell.length_c   1.000
_cell.angle_alpha   90.00
_cell.angle_beta   90.00
_cell.angle_gamma   90.00
#
_symmetry.space_group_name_H-M   'P 1'
#
loop_
_entity.id
_entity.type
_entity.pdbx_description
1 polymer ?
#
loop_
_entity_poly.entity_id
_entity_poly.type
_entity_poly.pdbx_seq_one_letter_code
_entity_poly.pdbx_strand_id
1 'polypeptide(L)'
;MITLNVRDEVTDEEALASLANGVLNVYQKHGQVIRTASVPRSDSQSAEHLAIAVMGSPEFIEVAFARFVFREGRGVIIVYSHRTYGDGANDAMMTWLQTNMTSSESRLMSWSALPDKASLDALPEAN
;
A
#
# COMPACT_ATOMS: atom_id res chain seq x y z
N MET A 1 -4.80 9.44 3.49
CA MET A 1 -4.43 9.73 2.08
C MET A 1 -4.51 8.44 1.30
N ILE A 2 -4.88 8.49 0.01
CA ILE A 2 -4.76 7.35 -0.90
C ILE A 2 -3.85 7.77 -2.05
N THR A 3 -2.87 6.94 -2.37
CA THR A 3 -1.96 7.12 -3.51
C THR A 3 -2.01 5.88 -4.39
N LEU A 4 -2.15 6.08 -5.69
CA LEU A 4 -2.04 5.02 -6.70
C LEU A 4 -0.75 5.23 -7.47
N ASN A 5 0.16 4.26 -7.44
CA ASN A 5 1.39 4.27 -8.23
C ASN A 5 1.25 3.23 -9.33
N VAL A 6 1.14 3.67 -10.58
CA VAL A 6 1.11 2.81 -11.76
C VAL A 6 2.55 2.53 -12.18
N ARG A 7 2.85 1.25 -12.44
CA ARG A 7 4.18 0.77 -12.81
C ARG A 7 4.07 -0.04 -14.10
N ASP A 8 4.13 0.66 -15.22
CA ASP A 8 4.05 0.06 -16.56
C ASP A 8 5.24 -0.87 -16.84
N GLU A 9 6.35 -0.71 -16.12
CA GLU A 9 7.51 -1.60 -16.18
C GLU A 9 7.29 -2.97 -15.52
N VAL A 10 6.24 -3.13 -14.71
CA VAL A 10 5.88 -4.41 -14.08
C VAL A 10 4.90 -5.13 -14.98
N THR A 11 5.38 -6.09 -15.77
CA THR A 11 4.60 -6.76 -16.82
C THR A 11 4.19 -8.19 -16.48
N ASP A 12 4.57 -8.70 -15.31
CA ASP A 12 4.19 -10.02 -14.82
C ASP A 12 4.19 -10.09 -13.28
N GLU A 13 3.79 -11.26 -12.77
CA GLU A 13 3.64 -11.54 -11.34
C GLU A 13 4.99 -11.60 -10.60
N GLU A 14 6.07 -11.99 -11.27
CA GLU A 14 7.42 -12.05 -10.66
C GLU A 14 7.99 -10.64 -10.48
N ALA A 15 7.79 -9.79 -11.48
CA ALA A 15 8.09 -8.37 -11.39
C ALA A 15 7.25 -7.69 -10.30
N LEU A 16 5.98 -8.07 -10.13
CA LEU A 16 5.13 -7.56 -9.04
C LEU A 16 5.68 -7.96 -7.67
N ALA A 17 6.05 -9.23 -7.49
CA ALA A 17 6.64 -9.72 -6.24
C ALA A 17 7.97 -9.00 -5.93
N SER A 18 8.79 -8.77 -6.96
CA SER A 18 10.04 -8.02 -6.85
C SER A 18 9.81 -6.57 -6.43
N LEU A 19 8.81 -5.91 -7.01
CA LEU A 19 8.39 -4.57 -6.62
C LEU A 19 7.91 -4.53 -5.16
N ALA A 20 7.06 -5.47 -4.75
CA ALA A 20 6.56 -5.57 -3.38
C ALA A 20 7.70 -5.77 -2.37
N ASN A 21 8.64 -6.65 -2.67
CA ASN A 21 9.83 -6.87 -1.84
C ASN A 21 10.74 -5.63 -1.79
N GLY A 22 10.86 -4.90 -2.90
CA GLY A 22 11.59 -3.63 -2.94
C GLY A 22 11.01 -2.60 -1.98
N VAL A 23 9.69 -2.41 -1.99
CA VAL A 23 9.01 -1.49 -1.06
C VAL A 23 9.08 -1.99 0.38
N LEU A 24 8.91 -3.30 0.61
CA LEU A 24 9.07 -3.90 1.94
C LEU A 24 10.46 -3.61 2.52
N ASN A 25 11.52 -3.75 1.72
CA ASN A 25 12.89 -3.45 2.13
C ASN A 25 13.07 -1.96 2.48
N VAL A 26 12.41 -1.05 1.77
CA VAL A 26 12.41 0.39 2.12
C VAL A 26 11.72 0.61 3.46
N TYR A 27 10.54 0.02 3.67
CA TYR A 27 9.82 0.12 4.94
C TYR A 27 10.61 -0.46 6.12
N GLN A 28 11.32 -1.57 5.94
CA GLN A 28 12.18 -2.15 6.98
C GLN A 28 13.37 -1.26 7.33
N LYS A 29 13.89 -0.48 6.39
CA LYS A 29 15.01 0.44 6.62
C LYS A 29 14.60 1.72 7.33
N HIS A 30 13.38 2.21 7.09
CA HIS A 30 12.93 3.53 7.52
C HIS A 30 11.79 3.50 8.54
N GLY A 31 11.35 2.31 8.94
CA GLY A 31 10.25 2.15 9.88
C GLY A 31 10.14 0.74 10.43
N GLN A 32 8.97 0.42 10.96
CA GLN A 32 8.63 -0.87 11.50
C GLN A 32 7.52 -1.52 10.68
N VAL A 33 7.83 -2.66 10.07
CA VAL A 33 6.82 -3.48 9.40
C VAL A 33 5.96 -4.16 10.47
N ILE A 34 4.65 -3.91 10.42
CA ILE A 34 3.68 -4.52 11.33
C ILE A 34 3.22 -5.86 10.76
N ARG A 35 2.95 -5.91 9.46
CA ARG A 35 2.38 -7.08 8.82
C ARG A 35 2.73 -7.14 7.34
N THR A 36 2.92 -8.36 6.85
CA THR A 36 2.87 -8.67 5.43
C THR A 36 1.80 -9.73 5.17
N ALA A 37 1.26 -9.75 3.96
CA ALA A 37 0.39 -10.83 3.49
C ALA A 37 0.53 -10.99 1.97
N SER A 38 0.25 -12.18 1.47
CA SER A 38 0.18 -12.46 0.04
C SER A 38 -1.03 -13.31 -0.26
N VAL A 39 -1.75 -12.97 -1.33
CA VAL A 39 -2.75 -13.83 -1.95
C VAL A 39 -2.09 -14.44 -3.19
N PRO A 40 -1.92 -15.77 -3.25
CA PRO A 40 -1.31 -16.40 -4.41
C PRO A 40 -2.23 -16.30 -5.63
N ARG A 41 -1.62 -16.30 -6.81
CA ARG A 41 -2.34 -16.38 -8.08
C ARG A 41 -3.23 -17.62 -8.12
N SER A 42 -4.42 -17.46 -8.67
CA SER A 42 -5.33 -18.53 -9.07
C SER A 42 -5.74 -18.36 -10.53
N ASP A 43 -6.55 -19.28 -11.06
CA ASP A 43 -7.09 -19.17 -12.42
C ASP A 43 -7.99 -17.93 -12.61
N SER A 44 -8.53 -17.37 -11.52
CA SER A 44 -9.46 -16.25 -11.54
C SER A 44 -8.88 -14.94 -11.00
N GLN A 45 -7.69 -14.96 -10.40
CA GLN A 45 -7.10 -13.79 -9.75
C GLN A 45 -5.57 -13.79 -9.84
N SER A 46 -5.00 -12.65 -10.24
CA SER A 46 -3.56 -12.38 -10.15
C SER A 46 -3.05 -12.43 -8.71
N ALA A 47 -1.74 -12.59 -8.53
CA ALA A 47 -1.18 -12.51 -7.19
C ALA A 47 -1.35 -11.09 -6.63
N GLU A 48 -1.53 -11.01 -5.32
CA GLU A 48 -1.57 -9.75 -4.60
C GLU A 48 -0.64 -9.81 -3.41
N HIS A 49 0.00 -8.69 -3.11
CA HIS A 49 0.86 -8.56 -1.93
C HIS A 49 0.40 -7.38 -1.07
N LEU A 50 0.69 -7.46 0.22
CA LEU A 50 0.40 -6.43 1.19
C LEU A 50 1.60 -6.23 2.10
N ALA A 51 1.96 -4.97 2.33
CA ALA A 51 2.88 -4.57 3.36
C ALA A 51 2.27 -3.42 4.18
N ILE A 52 2.22 -3.59 5.51
CA ILE A 52 1.78 -2.58 6.45
C ILE A 52 2.97 -2.18 7.31
N ALA A 53 3.30 -0.90 7.34
CA ALA A 53 4.42 -0.38 8.12
C ALA A 53 4.07 0.95 8.80
N VAL A 54 4.69 1.19 9.95
CA VAL A 54 4.71 2.50 10.61
C VAL A 54 6.08 3.14 10.39
N MET A 55 6.08 4.40 9.97
CA MET A 55 7.26 5.18 9.71
C MET A 55 7.16 6.49 10.50
N GLY A 56 8.24 6.83 11.21
CA GLY A 56 8.34 8.08 11.95
C GLY A 56 9.09 9.14 11.14
N SER A 57 8.62 10.37 11.21
CA SER A 57 9.36 11.57 10.83
C SER A 57 9.36 12.55 12.01
N PRO A 58 10.21 13.59 12.01
CA PRO A 58 10.17 14.61 13.06
C PRO A 58 8.81 15.33 13.20
N GLU A 59 8.02 15.39 12.12
CA GLU A 59 6.76 16.16 12.09
C GLU A 59 5.51 15.29 12.31
N PHE A 60 5.59 14.00 11.97
CA PHE A 60 4.46 13.07 12.03
C PHE A 60 4.88 11.62 12.11
N ILE A 61 3.95 10.78 12.56
CA ILE A 61 4.03 9.32 12.42
C ILE A 61 3.02 8.91 11.36
N GLU A 62 3.44 8.07 10.41
CA GLU A 62 2.61 7.55 9.34
C GLU A 62 2.49 6.04 9.46
N VAL A 63 1.28 5.51 9.33
CA VAL A 63 1.06 4.11 8.95
C VAL A 63 0.70 4.06 7.47
N ALA A 64 1.38 3.21 6.72
CA ALA A 64 1.11 2.94 5.31
C ALA A 64 0.66 1.48 5.13
N PHE A 65 -0.45 1.31 4.43
CA PHE A 65 -0.98 0.03 3.95
C PHE A 65 -0.76 0.00 2.43
N ALA A 66 0.27 -0.70 1.98
CA ALA A 66 0.60 -0.82 0.56
C ALA A 66 0.11 -2.17 0.02
N ARG A 67 -0.91 -2.12 -0.84
CA ARG A 67 -1.41 -3.27 -1.61
C ARG A 67 -0.82 -3.24 -3.01
N PHE A 68 -0.30 -4.36 -3.47
CA PHE A 68 0.31 -4.55 -4.78
C PHE A 68 -0.57 -5.50 -5.58
N VAL A 69 -0.95 -5.09 -6.78
CA VAL A 69 -1.85 -5.85 -7.65
C VAL A 69 -1.35 -5.79 -9.08
N PHE A 70 -1.56 -6.88 -9.83
CA PHE A 70 -1.38 -6.91 -11.27
C PHE A 70 -2.73 -6.78 -11.97
N ARG A 71 -2.90 -5.75 -12.82
CA ARG A 71 -4.14 -5.49 -13.56
C ARG A 71 -3.83 -4.99 -14.96
N GLU A 72 -4.55 -5.47 -15.96
CA GLU A 72 -4.41 -5.00 -17.35
C GLU A 72 -2.96 -4.94 -17.87
N GLY A 73 -2.16 -5.96 -17.50
CA GLY A 73 -0.77 -6.07 -17.94
C GLY A 73 0.24 -5.20 -17.20
N ARG A 74 -0.15 -4.54 -16.09
CA ARG A 74 0.73 -3.66 -15.31
C ARG A 74 0.66 -3.90 -13.81
N GLY A 75 1.71 -3.50 -13.10
CA GLY A 75 1.70 -3.41 -11.64
C GLY A 75 1.06 -2.11 -11.16
N VAL A 76 0.26 -2.19 -10.09
CA VAL A 76 -0.29 -1.02 -9.40
C VAL A 76 -0.03 -1.17 -7.90
N ILE A 77 0.48 -0.10 -7.28
CA ILE A 77 0.59 0.01 -5.83
C ILE A 77 -0.49 0.96 -5.33
N ILE A 78 -1.38 0.46 -4.49
CA ILE A 78 -2.40 1.24 -3.81
C ILE A 78 -1.94 1.44 -2.37
N VAL A 79 -1.61 2.67 -2.02
CA VAL A 79 -1.18 3.03 -0.67
C VAL A 79 -2.31 3.78 0.01
N TYR A 80 -2.89 3.18 1.04
CA TYR A 80 -3.68 3.93 2.01
C TYR A 80 -2.78 4.30 3.18
N SER A 81 -2.75 5.58 3.55
CA SER A 81 -1.98 6.02 4.71
C SER A 81 -2.77 6.92 5.66
N HIS A 82 -2.40 6.83 6.93
CA HIS A 82 -2.90 7.67 8.00
C HIS A 82 -1.72 8.27 8.75
N ARG A 83 -1.79 9.57 9.03
CA ARG A 83 -0.76 10.32 9.74
C ARG A 83 -1.31 10.92 11.03
N THR A 84 -0.53 10.85 12.09
CA THR A 84 -0.74 11.58 13.34
C THR A 84 0.37 12.61 13.52
N TYR A 85 0.02 13.78 14.05
CA TYR A 85 0.90 14.97 14.11
C TYR A 85 0.99 15.51 15.53
N GLY A 86 2.06 16.27 15.79
CA GLY A 86 2.24 17.05 17.02
C GLY A 86 2.62 16.23 18.25
N ASP A 87 2.60 16.90 19.40
CA ASP A 87 2.91 16.28 20.68
C ASP A 87 1.90 15.17 21.00
N GLY A 88 2.40 13.95 21.28
CA GLY A 88 1.56 12.77 21.50
C GLY A 88 1.17 12.01 20.23
N ALA A 89 1.77 12.30 19.07
CA ALA A 89 1.51 11.58 17.81
C ALA A 89 1.64 10.05 17.95
N ASN A 90 2.55 9.57 18.81
CA ASN A 90 2.75 8.13 19.05
C ASN A 90 1.53 7.48 19.72
N ASP A 91 1.03 8.07 20.82
CA ASP A 91 -0.12 7.53 21.54
C ASP A 91 -1.37 7.56 20.66
N ALA A 92 -1.55 8.67 19.91
CA ALA A 92 -2.61 8.79 18.92
C ALA A 92 -2.51 7.70 17.84
N MET A 93 -1.31 7.42 17.32
CA MET A 93 -1.10 6.36 16.33
C MET A 93 -1.41 4.98 16.90
N MET A 94 -0.97 4.68 18.14
CA MET A 94 -1.25 3.41 18.80
C MET A 94 -2.75 3.20 18.99
N THR A 95 -3.48 4.20 19.48
CA THR A 95 -4.94 4.15 19.61
C THR A 95 -5.61 3.96 18.25
N TRP A 96 -5.14 4.67 17.23
CA TRP A 96 -5.69 4.55 15.89
C TRP A 96 -5.51 3.15 15.32
N LEU A 97 -4.30 2.56 15.45
CA LEU A 97 -4.00 1.20 14.99
C LEU A 97 -4.86 0.15 15.68
N GLN A 98 -4.99 0.22 17.01
CA GLN A 98 -5.84 -0.71 17.77
C GLN A 98 -7.29 -0.71 17.29
N THR A 99 -7.79 0.46 16.88
CA THR A 99 -9.18 0.64 16.45
C THR A 99 -9.38 0.30 14.96
N ASN A 100 -8.42 0.64 14.09
CA ASN A 100 -8.64 0.74 12.64
C ASN A 100 -7.80 -0.21 11.80
N MET A 101 -6.79 -0.88 12.35
CA MET A 101 -5.83 -1.64 11.53
C MET A 101 -6.53 -2.73 10.70
N THR A 102 -7.27 -3.63 11.36
CA THR A 102 -7.94 -4.76 10.70
C THR A 102 -9.00 -4.30 9.70
N SER A 103 -9.80 -3.29 10.05
CA SER A 103 -10.85 -2.78 9.17
C SER A 103 -10.28 -2.02 7.97
N SER A 104 -9.18 -1.27 8.15
CA SER A 104 -8.49 -0.57 7.05
C SER A 104 -7.86 -1.56 6.08
N GLU A 105 -7.19 -2.60 6.59
CA GLU A 105 -6.63 -3.65 5.75
C GLU A 105 -7.74 -4.36 4.96
N SER A 106 -8.81 -4.81 5.63
CA SER A 106 -9.91 -5.52 4.98
C SER A 106 -10.56 -4.67 3.88
N ARG A 107 -10.77 -3.38 4.13
CA ARG A 107 -11.32 -2.43 3.13
C ARG A 107 -10.37 -2.22 1.96
N LEU A 108 -9.07 -2.13 2.20
CA LEU A 108 -8.09 -1.97 1.12
C LEU A 108 -8.03 -3.24 0.25
N MET A 109 -8.05 -4.42 0.88
CA MET A 109 -8.00 -5.71 0.18
C MET A 109 -9.32 -6.03 -0.57
N SER A 110 -10.46 -5.55 -0.08
CA SER A 110 -11.76 -5.78 -0.75
C SER A 110 -12.01 -4.88 -1.96
N TRP A 111 -11.13 -3.90 -2.22
CA TRP A 111 -11.30 -2.99 -3.34
C TRP A 111 -11.07 -3.72 -4.67
N SER A 112 -12.14 -4.06 -5.37
CA SER A 112 -12.10 -4.86 -6.60
C SER A 112 -12.07 -4.02 -7.88
N ALA A 113 -12.71 -2.85 -7.85
CA ALA A 113 -12.75 -1.91 -8.96
C ALA A 113 -11.58 -0.93 -8.86
N LEU A 114 -10.50 -1.25 -9.57
CA LEU A 114 -9.41 -0.30 -9.78
C LEU A 114 -9.72 0.53 -11.02
N PRO A 115 -9.43 1.84 -11.02
CA PRO A 115 -9.63 2.64 -12.21
C PRO A 115 -8.79 2.06 -13.36
N ASP A 116 -9.38 2.00 -14.54
CA ASP A 116 -8.66 1.58 -15.75
C ASP A 116 -7.55 2.59 -16.08
N LYS A 117 -6.62 2.20 -16.97
CA LYS A 117 -5.51 3.08 -17.36
C LYS A 117 -6.01 4.45 -17.84
N ALA A 118 -7.01 4.48 -18.71
CA ALA A 118 -7.50 5.71 -19.30
C ALA A 118 -8.03 6.68 -18.24
N SER A 119 -8.69 6.15 -17.22
CA SER A 119 -9.17 6.91 -16.07
C SER A 119 -8.03 7.44 -15.21
N LEU A 120 -6.96 6.64 -15.02
CA LEU A 120 -5.77 7.08 -14.27
C LEU A 120 -4.99 8.15 -15.01
N ASP A 121 -4.77 7.99 -16.32
CA ASP A 121 -4.08 8.97 -17.18
C ASP A 121 -4.80 10.32 -17.24
N ALA A 122 -6.13 10.32 -17.01
CA ALA A 122 -6.94 11.53 -17.00
C ALA A 122 -6.91 12.27 -15.65
N LEU A 123 -6.35 11.67 -14.59
CA LEU A 123 -6.24 12.31 -13.28
C LEU A 123 -5.11 13.35 -13.28
N PRO A 124 -5.26 14.45 -12.51
CA PRO A 124 -4.14 15.35 -12.25
C PRO A 124 -3.00 14.58 -11.56
N GLU A 125 -1.80 14.66 -12.13
CA GLU A 125 -0.61 14.12 -11.50
C GLU A 125 -0.15 15.04 -10.36
N ALA A 126 0.31 14.45 -9.26
CA ALA A 126 0.99 15.22 -8.22
C ALA A 126 2.40 15.57 -8.73
N ASN A 127 2.67 16.88 -8.86
CA ASN A 127 4.00 17.40 -9.23
C ASN A 127 5.05 17.12 -8.15
#